data_AF-A0A835SGF5-F1
#
_entry.id   AF-A0A835SGF5-F1
#
_cell.length_a   1.000
_cell.length_b   1.000
_cell.length_c   1.000
_cell.angle_alpha   90.00
_cell.angle_beta   90.00
_cell.angle_gamma   90.00
#
_symmetry.space_group_name_H-M   'P 1'
#
loop_
_entity.id
_entity.type
_entity.pdbx_description
1 polymer ?
#
loop_
_entity_poly.entity_id
_entity_poly.type
_entity_poly.pdbx_seq_one_letter_code
_entity_poly.pdbx_strand_id
1 'polypeptide(L)'
;MVSHKRATVDSQTLQELIAELRAYPDGSDLLLTAFYTAAFHYRRSTICTPFPSELLPPVPDTKDKDFPALQRALAALPPVQALLAGGGQEEALRRLPPAALGVLTWLVLHPARRRHFGLVSMGEMLRQLRQRAGGGGPGGAGGGGGGVIGGAVAAEGGGAPMVWQVPAFAGHNSPTFVLRAHDGHGQAPFAHGAVAYHGTHLENLHSILHTGLQSGSGTRLQRTGANWGAGIYLSTNYDTAFSFCQPCPSWPLSRFGTKLRVLLVCEVDLDLVRQERGAEAAAAAAASSGAAPHSHDALNGGGGGGSGGGPLVPGLPDTYLLVQRSDAVRILFVAIYTDAAAAPPGAAGAPGAGAGGGGARRPGALARVNWCTVMVVLYAGFLVGKALLAALKQHRY
;
A
#
# COMPACT_ATOMS: atom_id res chain seq x y z
N MET A 1 7.09 45.30 18.98
CA MET A 1 6.89 44.98 17.54
C MET A 1 8.02 44.09 17.08
N VAL A 2 7.87 42.77 17.21
CA VAL A 2 8.83 41.82 16.62
C VAL A 2 8.44 41.69 15.15
N SER A 3 9.25 42.29 14.28
CA SER A 3 9.10 42.15 12.83
C SER A 3 9.35 40.69 12.47
N HIS A 4 8.29 39.92 12.26
CA HIS A 4 8.39 38.61 11.62
C HIS A 4 8.83 38.83 10.18
N LYS A 5 10.15 38.79 9.95
CA LYS A 5 10.71 38.54 8.62
C LYS A 5 10.03 37.27 8.11
N ARG A 6 9.09 37.43 7.18
CA ARG A 6 8.50 36.33 6.40
C ARG A 6 9.69 35.57 5.81
N ALA A 7 9.93 34.34 6.26
CA ALA A 7 10.97 33.50 5.68
C ALA A 7 10.54 33.21 4.24
N THR A 8 11.04 34.03 3.30
CA THR A 8 10.82 33.82 1.87
C THR A 8 11.68 32.63 1.47
N VAL A 9 11.07 31.58 0.94
CA VAL A 9 11.80 30.48 0.31
C VAL A 9 12.70 31.08 -0.77
N ASP A 10 13.99 30.77 -0.74
CA ASP A 10 14.96 31.30 -1.69
C ASP A 10 14.71 30.75 -3.11
N SER A 11 15.21 31.46 -4.12
CA SER A 11 15.04 31.07 -5.52
C SER A 11 15.67 29.71 -5.85
N GLN A 12 16.75 29.33 -5.15
CA GLN A 12 17.40 28.05 -5.39
C GLN A 12 16.48 26.88 -4.99
N THR A 13 15.89 26.94 -3.80
CA THR A 13 14.94 25.94 -3.29
C THR A 13 13.71 25.83 -4.20
N LEU A 14 13.23 26.96 -4.74
CA LEU A 14 12.13 26.94 -5.72
C LEU A 14 12.53 26.27 -7.03
N GLN A 15 13.73 26.52 -7.54
CA GLN A 15 14.24 25.87 -8.74
C GLN A 15 14.43 24.36 -8.52
N GLU A 16 14.97 23.95 -7.38
CA GLU A 16 15.10 22.54 -6.99
C GLU A 16 13.72 21.87 -6.89
N LEU A 17 12.74 22.56 -6.29
CA LEU A 17 11.36 22.07 -6.21
C LEU A 17 10.74 21.89 -7.60
N ILE A 18 10.91 22.86 -8.50
CA ILE A 18 10.42 22.77 -9.87
C ILE A 18 11.09 21.60 -10.61
N ALA A 19 12.41 21.45 -10.46
CA ALA A 19 13.15 20.36 -11.07
C ALA A 19 12.64 18.99 -10.58
N GLU A 20 12.39 18.85 -9.27
CA GLU A 20 11.85 17.63 -8.67
C GLU A 20 10.46 17.29 -9.19
N LEU A 21 9.54 18.27 -9.17
CA LEU A 21 8.18 18.10 -9.67
C LEU A 21 8.17 17.73 -11.17
N ARG A 22 9.09 18.29 -11.96
CA ARG A 22 9.24 17.96 -13.40
C ARG A 22 9.82 16.57 -13.63
N ALA A 23 10.79 16.15 -12.82
CA ALA A 23 11.42 14.84 -12.95
C ALA A 23 10.47 13.71 -12.54
N TYR A 24 9.66 13.93 -11.50
CA TYR A 24 8.74 12.93 -10.94
C TYR A 24 7.33 13.49 -10.72
N PRO A 25 6.60 13.90 -11.78
CA PRO A 25 5.27 14.50 -11.63
C PRO A 25 4.25 13.49 -11.05
N ASP A 26 4.27 12.25 -11.55
CA ASP A 26 3.46 11.15 -11.02
C ASP A 26 3.84 10.79 -9.58
N GLY A 27 5.13 10.72 -9.29
CA GLY A 27 5.61 10.40 -7.95
C GLY A 27 5.29 11.47 -6.92
N SER A 28 5.40 12.74 -7.31
CA SER A 28 5.03 13.87 -6.45
C SER A 28 3.53 13.88 -6.15
N ASP A 29 2.69 13.58 -7.16
CA ASP A 29 1.25 13.42 -6.97
C ASP A 29 0.93 12.24 -6.05
N LEU A 30 1.64 11.11 -6.20
CA LEU A 30 1.49 9.94 -5.31
C LEU A 30 1.80 10.30 -3.86
N LEU A 31 2.91 10.99 -3.62
CA LEU A 31 3.30 11.43 -2.27
C LEU A 31 2.27 12.38 -1.67
N LEU A 32 1.83 13.39 -2.43
CA LEU A 32 0.79 14.32 -2.00
C LEU A 32 -0.53 13.61 -1.71
N THR A 33 -0.92 12.68 -2.57
CA THR A 33 -2.14 11.88 -2.42
C THR A 33 -2.08 11.04 -1.14
N ALA A 34 -0.99 10.31 -0.92
CA ALA A 34 -0.79 9.50 0.27
C ALA A 34 -0.81 10.38 1.53
N PHE A 35 -0.12 11.52 1.51
CA PHE A 35 -0.02 12.42 2.65
C PHE A 35 -1.35 13.11 2.98
N TYR A 36 -2.07 13.58 1.97
CA TYR A 36 -3.42 14.12 2.09
C TYR A 36 -4.36 13.08 2.69
N THR A 37 -4.43 11.88 2.12
CA THR A 37 -5.31 10.82 2.62
C THR A 37 -4.99 10.50 4.08
N ALA A 38 -3.72 10.38 4.46
CA ALA A 38 -3.32 10.14 5.84
C ALA A 38 -3.72 11.29 6.79
N ALA A 39 -3.56 12.55 6.38
CA ALA A 39 -3.84 13.73 7.19
C ALA A 39 -5.35 13.97 7.41
N PHE A 40 -6.19 13.60 6.44
CA PHE A 40 -7.65 13.76 6.51
C PHE A 40 -8.38 12.55 7.12
N HIS A 41 -7.66 11.46 7.41
CA HIS A 41 -8.25 10.26 7.99
C HIS A 41 -8.49 10.40 9.51
N TYR A 42 -9.45 9.64 10.05
CA TYR A 42 -9.72 9.66 11.50
C TYR A 42 -8.55 9.07 12.34
N ARG A 43 -7.77 8.15 11.75
CA ARG A 43 -6.54 7.57 12.33
C ARG A 43 -5.27 8.41 12.10
N ARG A 44 -5.39 9.66 11.63
CA ARG A 44 -4.26 10.52 11.26
C ARG A 44 -3.15 10.59 12.32
N SER A 45 -3.50 10.53 13.61
CA SER A 45 -2.52 10.53 14.71
C SER A 45 -1.49 9.40 14.62
N THR A 46 -1.86 8.25 14.05
CA THR A 46 -0.98 7.07 13.92
C THR A 46 -0.40 6.90 12.52
N ILE A 47 -1.16 7.23 11.46
CA ILE A 47 -0.76 6.92 10.07
C ILE A 47 -0.17 8.10 9.31
N CYS A 48 -0.41 9.33 9.78
CA CYS A 48 0.25 10.53 9.27
C CYS A 48 1.60 10.69 10.00
N THR A 49 2.45 9.69 9.79
CA THR A 49 3.82 9.62 10.28
C THR A 49 4.70 9.36 9.07
N PRO A 50 5.75 10.16 8.82
CA PRO A 50 6.17 11.35 9.58
C PRO A 50 5.16 12.51 9.49
N PHE A 51 5.20 13.41 10.48
CA PHE A 51 4.45 14.67 10.50
C PHE A 51 5.46 15.84 10.50
N PRO A 52 5.20 16.94 9.77
CA PRO A 52 6.12 18.07 9.64
C PRO A 52 6.07 19.00 10.88
N SER A 53 6.47 18.49 12.04
CA SER A 53 6.44 19.24 13.31
C SER A 53 7.37 20.46 13.31
N GLU A 54 8.42 20.43 12.49
CA GLU A 54 9.35 21.53 12.27
C GLU A 54 8.72 22.72 11.53
N LEU A 55 7.67 22.48 10.73
CA LEU A 55 6.93 23.51 10.00
C LEU A 55 5.64 23.91 10.69
N LEU A 56 4.99 22.93 11.33
CA LEU A 56 3.70 23.07 11.99
C LEU A 56 3.91 22.76 13.47
N PRO A 57 4.16 23.80 14.29
CA PRO A 57 4.34 23.60 15.72
C PRO A 57 3.08 22.95 16.34
N PRO A 58 3.22 22.28 17.49
CA PRO A 58 2.08 21.71 18.20
C PRO A 58 0.99 22.75 18.48
N VAL A 59 -0.24 22.29 18.65
CA VAL A 59 -1.35 23.15 19.06
C VAL A 59 -0.97 23.84 20.39
N PRO A 60 -1.20 25.17 20.54
CA PRO A 60 -0.84 25.90 21.74
C PRO A 60 -1.32 25.19 23.02
N ASP A 61 -0.47 25.18 24.04
CA ASP A 61 -0.73 24.56 25.35
C ASP A 61 -0.95 23.04 25.31
N THR A 62 -0.63 22.38 24.19
CA THR A 62 -0.69 20.92 24.04
C THR A 62 0.62 20.34 23.50
N LYS A 63 0.76 19.02 23.54
CA LYS A 63 1.79 18.28 22.81
C LYS A 63 1.27 17.70 21.49
N ASP A 64 0.05 18.06 21.10
CA ASP A 64 -0.64 17.44 19.98
C ASP A 64 -0.22 18.07 18.65
N LYS A 65 -0.06 17.21 17.64
CA LYS A 65 0.21 17.62 16.25
C LYS A 65 -0.93 18.49 15.73
N ASP A 66 -0.62 19.64 15.12
CA ASP A 66 -1.62 20.54 14.54
C ASP A 66 -2.10 20.03 13.16
N PHE A 67 -2.93 18.99 13.19
CA PHE A 67 -3.61 18.47 12.00
C PHE A 67 -4.49 19.51 11.30
N PRO A 68 -5.25 20.38 11.99
CA PRO A 68 -5.98 21.47 11.33
C PRO A 68 -5.09 22.38 10.47
N ALA A 69 -3.91 22.77 10.94
CA ALA A 69 -2.97 23.56 10.15
C ALA A 69 -2.45 22.77 8.94
N LEU A 70 -2.11 21.50 9.13
CA LEU A 70 -1.67 20.63 8.04
C LEU A 70 -2.75 20.49 6.96
N GLN A 71 -4.00 20.25 7.36
CA GLN A 71 -5.14 20.09 6.46
C GLN A 71 -5.39 21.37 5.66
N ARG A 72 -5.31 22.55 6.28
CA ARG A 72 -5.41 23.84 5.57
C ARG A 72 -4.27 24.03 4.56
N ALA A 73 -3.04 23.69 4.93
CA ALA A 73 -1.89 23.79 4.04
C ALA A 73 -2.05 22.87 2.83
N LEU A 74 -2.45 21.62 3.04
CA LEU A 74 -2.66 20.63 1.97
C LEU A 74 -3.86 20.98 1.09
N ALA A 75 -4.96 21.50 1.65
CA ALA A 75 -6.14 21.91 0.89
C ALA A 75 -5.87 23.12 -0.02
N ALA A 76 -4.84 23.92 0.27
CA ALA A 76 -4.43 25.06 -0.56
C ALA A 76 -3.50 24.67 -1.72
N LEU A 77 -3.04 23.43 -1.79
CA LEU A 77 -2.17 22.98 -2.87
C LEU A 77 -2.97 22.71 -4.15
N PRO A 78 -2.58 23.28 -5.30
CA PRO A 78 -3.14 22.92 -6.60
C PRO A 78 -2.62 21.54 -7.05
N PRO A 79 -3.22 20.94 -8.10
CA PRO A 79 -2.68 19.72 -8.71
C PRO A 79 -1.23 19.91 -9.17
N VAL A 80 -0.41 18.87 -9.11
CA VAL A 80 1.01 18.94 -9.52
C VAL A 80 1.16 19.43 -10.96
N GLN A 81 0.27 19.00 -11.85
CA GLN A 81 0.26 19.37 -13.27
C GLN A 81 0.00 20.86 -13.44
N ALA A 82 -0.81 21.48 -12.58
CA ALA A 82 -1.07 22.91 -12.61
C ALA A 82 0.16 23.73 -12.18
N LEU A 83 0.97 23.22 -11.24
CA LEU A 83 2.25 23.84 -10.86
C LEU A 83 3.29 23.78 -11.98
N LEU A 84 3.16 22.80 -12.87
CA LEU A 84 4.09 22.58 -13.98
C LEU A 84 3.64 23.25 -15.29
N ALA A 85 2.35 23.60 -15.41
CA ALA A 85 1.77 24.16 -16.61
C ALA A 85 2.25 25.60 -16.89
N GLY A 86 2.49 25.91 -18.17
CA GLY A 86 2.82 27.26 -18.64
C GLY A 86 4.25 27.72 -18.31
N GLY A 87 4.52 29.00 -18.62
CA GLY A 87 5.72 29.71 -18.18
C GLY A 87 5.48 30.42 -16.85
N GLY A 88 6.48 30.44 -15.96
CA GLY A 88 6.38 31.14 -14.67
C GLY A 88 6.07 30.24 -13.46
N GLN A 89 6.59 29.01 -13.43
CA GLN A 89 6.39 28.08 -12.29
C GLN A 89 6.86 28.67 -10.95
N GLU A 90 7.95 29.44 -10.95
CA GLU A 90 8.47 30.09 -9.73
C GLU A 90 7.44 31.07 -9.15
N GLU A 91 6.81 31.88 -10.00
CA GLU A 91 5.76 32.81 -9.60
C GLU A 91 4.51 32.07 -9.10
N ALA A 92 4.14 30.95 -9.75
CA ALA A 92 3.04 30.10 -9.29
C ALA A 92 3.29 29.54 -7.88
N LEU A 93 4.52 29.07 -7.59
CA LEU A 93 4.91 28.59 -6.27
C LEU A 93 4.96 29.72 -5.23
N ARG A 94 5.42 30.92 -5.60
CA ARG A 94 5.46 32.09 -4.72
C ARG A 94 4.06 32.59 -4.31
N ARG A 95 3.04 32.33 -5.12
CA ARG A 95 1.64 32.66 -4.81
C ARG A 95 1.00 31.70 -3.80
N LEU A 96 1.60 30.54 -3.55
CA LEU A 96 1.07 29.61 -2.56
C LEU A 96 1.18 30.20 -1.14
N PRO A 97 0.23 29.88 -0.25
CA PRO A 97 0.38 30.19 1.16
C PRO A 97 1.71 29.64 1.70
N PRO A 98 2.45 30.37 2.56
CA PRO A 98 3.76 29.94 3.05
C PRO A 98 3.75 28.54 3.68
N ALA A 99 2.69 28.20 4.41
CA ALA A 99 2.53 26.86 5.00
C ALA A 99 2.33 25.77 3.94
N ALA A 100 1.60 26.05 2.85
CA ALA A 100 1.39 25.10 1.76
C ALA A 100 2.69 24.87 0.98
N LEU A 101 3.41 25.95 0.64
CA LEU A 101 4.72 25.86 0.01
C LEU A 101 5.72 25.10 0.90
N GLY A 102 5.78 25.43 2.20
CA GLY A 102 6.64 24.74 3.15
C GLY A 102 6.33 23.24 3.24
N VAL A 103 5.06 22.87 3.35
CA VAL A 103 4.62 21.47 3.36
C VAL A 103 4.99 20.74 2.08
N LEU A 104 4.80 21.36 0.91
CA LEU A 104 5.18 20.78 -0.38
C LEU A 104 6.69 20.56 -0.45
N THR A 105 7.49 21.59 -0.14
CA THR A 105 8.96 21.51 -0.07
C THR A 105 9.42 20.42 0.89
N TRP A 106 8.83 20.35 2.08
CA TRP A 106 9.16 19.32 3.07
C TRP A 106 8.87 17.91 2.57
N LEU A 107 7.74 17.72 1.89
CA LEU A 107 7.36 16.40 1.42
C LEU A 107 8.31 15.88 0.33
N VAL A 108 8.69 16.74 -0.63
CA VAL A 108 9.40 16.30 -1.85
C VAL A 108 10.91 16.55 -1.81
N LEU A 109 11.39 17.56 -1.09
CA LEU A 109 12.82 17.90 -1.05
C LEU A 109 13.54 17.49 0.23
N HIS A 110 12.83 17.21 1.33
CA HIS A 110 13.49 16.89 2.59
C HIS A 110 14.33 15.60 2.47
N PRO A 111 15.66 15.60 2.74
CA PRO A 111 16.54 14.47 2.43
C PRO A 111 16.10 13.14 3.04
N ALA A 112 15.65 13.14 4.30
CA ALA A 112 15.16 11.93 4.97
C ALA A 112 13.83 11.38 4.42
N ARG A 113 13.11 12.16 3.61
CA ARG A 113 11.75 11.88 3.14
C ARG A 113 11.62 11.80 1.63
N ARG A 114 12.58 12.35 0.90
CA ARG A 114 12.64 12.34 -0.56
C ARG A 114 12.51 10.90 -1.04
N ARG A 115 11.52 10.67 -1.88
CA ARG A 115 11.24 9.39 -2.54
C ARG A 115 10.92 9.68 -3.98
N HIS A 116 11.43 8.83 -4.87
CA HIS A 116 11.27 9.00 -6.30
C HIS A 116 10.42 7.88 -6.84
N PHE A 117 9.37 8.23 -7.57
CA PHE A 117 8.47 7.28 -8.20
C PHE A 117 8.26 7.67 -9.66
N GLY A 118 8.60 6.76 -10.57
CA GLY A 118 8.45 6.94 -12.00
C GLY A 118 7.28 6.14 -12.53
N LEU A 119 6.41 6.77 -13.33
CA LEU A 119 5.33 6.06 -14.02
C LEU A 119 5.93 5.10 -15.05
N VAL A 120 5.48 3.84 -15.04
CA VAL A 120 5.90 2.81 -15.98
C VAL A 120 4.70 2.08 -16.56
N SER A 121 4.88 1.44 -17.72
CA SER A 121 3.85 0.57 -18.27
C SER A 121 3.77 -0.74 -17.50
N MET A 122 2.60 -1.38 -17.55
CA MET A 122 2.41 -2.75 -17.03
C MET A 122 3.44 -3.72 -17.61
N GLY A 123 3.69 -3.64 -18.93
CA GLY A 123 4.66 -4.51 -19.60
C GLY A 123 6.09 -4.33 -19.07
N GLU A 124 6.48 -3.09 -18.72
CA GLU A 124 7.79 -2.79 -18.13
C GLU A 124 7.91 -3.37 -16.72
N MET A 125 6.89 -3.20 -15.87
CA MET A 125 6.84 -3.82 -14.54
C MET A 125 7.00 -5.35 -14.65
N LEU A 126 6.20 -5.99 -15.51
CA LEU A 126 6.24 -7.44 -15.71
C LEU A 126 7.61 -7.93 -16.20
N ARG A 127 8.26 -7.18 -17.10
CA ARG A 127 9.60 -7.53 -17.59
C ARG A 127 10.62 -7.49 -16.45
N GLN A 128 10.61 -6.44 -15.63
CA GLN A 128 11.54 -6.31 -14.49
C GLN A 128 11.29 -7.37 -13.42
N LEU A 129 10.04 -7.67 -13.09
CA LEU A 129 9.71 -8.71 -12.12
C LEU A 129 10.13 -10.11 -12.61
N ARG A 130 9.97 -10.41 -13.91
CA ARG A 130 10.45 -11.67 -14.49
C ARG A 130 11.98 -11.79 -14.46
N GLN A 131 12.70 -10.70 -14.72
CA GLN A 131 14.16 -10.68 -14.60
C GLN A 131 14.63 -10.95 -13.16
N ARG A 132 13.91 -10.42 -12.17
CA ARG A 132 14.19 -10.68 -10.74
C ARG A 132 13.84 -12.10 -10.34
N ALA A 133 12.69 -12.61 -10.77
CA ALA A 133 12.25 -13.96 -10.42
C ALA A 133 13.00 -15.07 -11.18
N GLY A 134 13.54 -14.77 -12.36
CA GLY A 134 14.31 -15.70 -13.20
C GLY A 134 15.83 -15.59 -13.04
N GLY A 135 16.32 -14.99 -11.96
CA GLY A 135 17.72 -14.62 -11.71
C GLY A 135 18.73 -15.75 -11.53
N GLY A 136 18.61 -16.86 -12.26
CA GLY A 136 19.70 -17.80 -12.54
C GLY A 136 20.28 -17.57 -13.93
N GLY A 137 21.04 -16.49 -14.13
CA GLY A 137 21.92 -16.25 -15.29
C GLY A 137 21.26 -16.05 -16.68
N PRO A 138 21.95 -15.41 -17.63
CA PRO A 138 21.45 -15.24 -19.00
C PRO A 138 21.71 -16.52 -19.80
N GLY A 139 20.75 -17.45 -19.85
CA GLY A 139 20.85 -18.63 -20.69
C GLY A 139 19.54 -19.41 -20.76
N GLY A 140 18.75 -19.18 -21.80
CA GLY A 140 17.59 -20.03 -22.10
C GLY A 140 16.48 -19.31 -22.85
N ALA A 141 16.62 -19.19 -24.17
CA ALA A 141 15.50 -18.89 -25.04
C ALA A 141 14.67 -20.17 -25.28
N GLY A 142 13.38 -20.11 -24.94
CA GLY A 142 12.34 -21.09 -25.28
C GLY A 142 11.09 -20.72 -24.47
N GLY A 143 9.90 -20.49 -24.99
CA GLY A 143 9.27 -20.96 -26.22
C GLY A 143 7.86 -21.41 -25.83
N GLY A 144 6.84 -20.58 -26.13
CA GLY A 144 5.42 -20.93 -26.29
C GLY A 144 4.66 -21.67 -25.17
N GLY A 145 3.64 -21.02 -24.59
CA GLY A 145 2.56 -21.71 -23.87
C GLY A 145 1.72 -20.78 -23.01
N GLY A 146 0.46 -20.54 -23.41
CA GLY A 146 -0.52 -19.82 -22.60
C GLY A 146 -0.90 -20.65 -21.36
N GLY A 147 -0.45 -20.20 -20.19
CA GLY A 147 -0.70 -20.80 -18.89
C GLY A 147 0.12 -20.04 -17.84
N VAL A 148 -0.39 -19.94 -16.61
CA VAL A 148 0.19 -19.17 -15.49
C VAL A 148 1.73 -19.23 -15.48
N ILE A 149 2.38 -18.15 -15.93
CA ILE A 149 3.85 -18.08 -16.04
C ILE A 149 4.38 -17.56 -14.71
N GLY A 150 4.61 -18.48 -13.77
CA GLY A 150 5.24 -18.18 -12.49
C GLY A 150 6.76 -18.23 -12.57
N GLY A 151 7.44 -17.30 -11.89
CA GLY A 151 8.88 -17.40 -11.66
C GLY A 151 9.13 -18.27 -10.42
N ALA A 152 9.88 -19.35 -10.57
CA ALA A 152 10.27 -20.22 -9.46
C ALA A 152 11.61 -19.75 -8.89
N VAL A 153 11.64 -19.37 -7.61
CA VAL A 153 12.91 -19.19 -6.90
C VAL A 153 13.24 -20.54 -6.24
N ALA A 154 14.32 -21.18 -6.69
CA ALA A 154 14.79 -22.41 -6.06
C ALA A 154 15.28 -22.06 -4.64
N ALA A 155 14.57 -22.55 -3.62
CA ALA A 155 15.11 -22.55 -2.27
C ALA A 155 16.22 -23.61 -2.22
N GLU A 156 17.49 -23.19 -2.14
CA GLU A 156 18.54 -24.12 -1.71
C GLU A 156 18.15 -24.62 -0.31
N GLY A 157 17.77 -25.90 -0.21
CA GLY A 157 17.21 -26.49 1.01
C GLY A 157 15.97 -27.38 0.86
N GLY A 158 15.68 -27.92 -0.32
CA GLY A 158 14.75 -29.05 -0.50
C GLY A 158 13.26 -28.78 -0.26
N GLY A 159 12.86 -27.51 -0.07
CA GLY A 159 11.45 -27.09 -0.10
C GLY A 159 10.97 -26.87 -1.54
N ALA A 160 9.66 -27.05 -1.78
CA ALA A 160 9.06 -26.70 -3.07
C ALA A 160 9.38 -25.23 -3.42
N PRO A 161 9.75 -24.92 -4.68
CA PRO A 161 10.10 -23.56 -5.06
C PRO A 161 8.90 -22.65 -4.84
N MET A 162 9.11 -21.51 -4.17
CA MET A 162 8.06 -20.52 -4.01
C MET A 162 7.78 -19.89 -5.38
N VAL A 163 6.58 -20.14 -5.91
CA VAL A 163 6.19 -19.66 -7.24
C VAL A 163 5.48 -18.32 -7.10
N TRP A 164 6.12 -17.26 -7.56
CA TRP A 164 5.46 -15.96 -7.71
C TRP A 164 4.44 -16.04 -8.85
N GLN A 165 3.17 -15.71 -8.57
CA GLN A 165 2.10 -15.78 -9.55
C GLN A 165 1.86 -14.42 -10.21
N VAL A 166 2.08 -14.36 -11.51
CA VAL A 166 1.65 -13.22 -12.33
C VAL A 166 0.18 -13.40 -12.69
N PRO A 167 -0.73 -12.53 -12.22
CA PRO A 167 -2.12 -12.62 -12.65
C PRO A 167 -2.21 -12.24 -14.14
N ALA A 168 -3.26 -12.69 -14.81
CA ALA A 168 -3.50 -12.38 -16.22
C ALA A 168 -3.78 -10.88 -16.48
N PHE A 169 -3.78 -10.02 -15.45
CA PHE A 169 -4.04 -8.56 -15.47
C PHE A 169 -5.06 -8.18 -16.56
N ALA A 170 -6.29 -8.66 -16.43
CA ALA A 170 -7.38 -8.40 -17.37
C ALA A 170 -8.58 -7.75 -16.68
N GLY A 171 -9.25 -6.84 -17.39
CA GLY A 171 -10.44 -6.14 -16.88
C GLY A 171 -10.18 -5.39 -15.57
N HIS A 172 -11.08 -5.55 -14.59
CA HIS A 172 -11.03 -4.86 -13.30
C HIS A 172 -9.84 -5.24 -12.40
N ASN A 173 -9.06 -6.26 -12.78
CA ASN A 173 -7.88 -6.71 -12.04
C ASN A 173 -6.58 -6.08 -12.53
N SER A 174 -6.62 -5.20 -13.55
CA SER A 174 -5.45 -4.43 -13.97
C SER A 174 -5.37 -3.10 -13.22
N PRO A 175 -4.21 -2.72 -12.67
CA PRO A 175 -4.02 -1.37 -12.19
C PRO A 175 -4.10 -0.38 -13.35
N THR A 176 -4.62 0.81 -13.04
CA THR A 176 -4.71 1.95 -13.97
C THR A 176 -3.35 2.64 -14.09
N PHE A 177 -2.61 2.71 -12.98
CA PHE A 177 -1.27 3.30 -12.95
C PHE A 177 -0.30 2.39 -12.20
N VAL A 178 0.94 2.32 -12.68
CA VAL A 178 2.03 1.60 -12.01
C VAL A 178 3.19 2.56 -11.86
N LEU A 179 3.58 2.83 -10.61
CA LEU A 179 4.75 3.64 -10.31
C LEU A 179 5.87 2.76 -9.79
N ARG A 180 7.05 2.84 -10.42
CA ARG A 180 8.27 2.20 -9.97
C ARG A 180 8.93 3.04 -8.87
N ALA A 181 9.26 2.42 -7.75
CA ALA A 181 10.10 3.03 -6.73
C ALA A 181 11.53 3.15 -7.24
N HIS A 182 12.12 4.32 -7.07
CA HIS A 182 13.52 4.58 -7.31
C HIS A 182 14.20 4.77 -5.97
N ASP A 183 14.89 3.74 -5.52
CA ASP A 183 15.85 3.87 -4.43
C ASP A 183 17.13 4.45 -5.04
N GLY A 184 17.84 5.32 -4.31
CA GLY A 184 18.89 6.21 -4.82
C GLY A 184 20.09 5.56 -5.53
N HIS A 185 20.14 4.24 -5.65
CA HIS A 185 21.08 3.49 -6.48
C HIS A 185 20.33 2.28 -7.05
N GLY A 186 20.58 1.93 -8.31
CA GLY A 186 20.01 0.73 -8.96
C GLY A 186 20.43 -0.55 -8.26
N GLN A 187 19.84 -0.83 -7.10
CA GLN A 187 20.20 -1.93 -6.23
C GLN A 187 19.89 -3.24 -6.95
N ALA A 188 20.91 -4.10 -6.98
CA ALA A 188 20.78 -5.45 -7.45
C ALA A 188 19.64 -6.17 -6.71
N PRO A 189 19.01 -7.17 -7.36
CA PRO A 189 18.11 -8.09 -6.67
C PRO A 189 18.79 -8.68 -5.43
N PHE A 190 18.00 -9.02 -4.40
CA PHE A 190 18.54 -9.80 -3.28
C PHE A 190 19.05 -11.14 -3.82
N ALA A 191 20.16 -11.64 -3.26
CA ALA A 191 20.76 -12.90 -3.68
C ALA A 191 19.74 -14.05 -3.65
N HIS A 192 18.97 -14.12 -2.56
CA HIS A 192 17.81 -15.00 -2.43
C HIS A 192 16.53 -14.17 -2.29
N GLY A 193 16.21 -13.38 -3.31
CA GLY A 193 15.01 -12.56 -3.37
C GLY A 193 13.75 -13.32 -3.77
N ALA A 194 12.62 -13.02 -3.15
CA ALA A 194 11.29 -13.42 -3.62
C ALA A 194 10.42 -12.21 -3.94
N VAL A 195 9.70 -12.27 -5.06
CA VAL A 195 8.68 -11.27 -5.39
C VAL A 195 7.38 -11.62 -4.65
N ALA A 196 6.80 -10.62 -3.98
CA ALA A 196 5.54 -10.77 -3.27
C ALA A 196 4.70 -9.50 -3.33
N TYR A 197 3.42 -9.64 -3.06
CA TYR A 197 2.45 -8.56 -3.02
C TYR A 197 2.09 -8.24 -1.57
N HIS A 198 1.92 -6.95 -1.28
CA HIS A 198 1.36 -6.48 -0.02
C HIS A 198 0.14 -5.59 -0.29
N GLY A 199 -1.03 -6.05 0.13
CA GLY A 199 -2.25 -5.27 0.09
C GLY A 199 -2.33 -4.35 1.30
N THR A 200 -2.59 -3.07 1.05
CA THR A 200 -2.79 -2.08 2.11
C THR A 200 -3.91 -1.12 1.72
N HIS A 201 -4.42 -0.41 2.72
CA HIS A 201 -5.29 0.73 2.49
C HIS A 201 -4.46 1.97 2.14
N LEU A 202 -5.02 2.86 1.31
CA LEU A 202 -4.36 4.08 0.84
C LEU A 202 -3.89 4.98 1.99
N GLU A 203 -4.67 5.12 3.06
CA GLU A 203 -4.32 6.02 4.17
C GLU A 203 -3.04 5.62 4.93
N ASN A 204 -2.63 4.35 4.84
CA ASN A 204 -1.38 3.89 5.44
C ASN A 204 -0.17 4.19 4.55
N LEU A 205 -0.38 4.51 3.27
CA LEU A 205 0.68 4.59 2.28
C LEU A 205 1.73 5.64 2.64
N HIS A 206 1.32 6.80 3.17
CA HIS A 206 2.25 7.83 3.64
C HIS A 206 3.28 7.27 4.62
N SER A 207 2.82 6.58 5.65
CA SER A 207 3.71 5.92 6.60
C SER A 207 4.59 4.88 5.91
N ILE A 208 4.00 4.01 5.11
CA ILE A 208 4.73 2.91 4.48
C ILE A 208 5.87 3.43 3.59
N LEU A 209 5.63 4.47 2.79
CA LEU A 209 6.64 5.01 1.87
C LEU A 209 7.82 5.69 2.61
N HIS A 210 7.59 6.21 3.81
CA HIS A 210 8.63 6.91 4.57
C HIS A 210 9.30 6.06 5.64
N THR A 211 8.61 5.07 6.22
CA THR A 211 9.13 4.23 7.31
C THR A 211 9.27 2.76 6.93
N GLY A 212 8.96 2.38 5.70
CA GLY A 212 8.87 0.98 5.29
C GLY A 212 7.63 0.28 5.84
N LEU A 213 7.43 -0.98 5.43
CA LEU A 213 6.38 -1.84 5.97
C LEU A 213 6.76 -2.28 7.39
N GLN A 214 5.97 -1.88 8.38
CA GLN A 214 6.23 -2.16 9.80
C GLN A 214 5.32 -3.28 10.30
N SER A 215 5.83 -4.15 11.18
CA SER A 215 4.99 -5.13 11.87
C SER A 215 4.08 -4.43 12.88
N GLY A 216 2.77 -4.42 12.60
CA GLY A 216 1.77 -3.86 13.50
C GLY A 216 1.17 -4.89 14.48
N SER A 217 1.55 -6.16 14.39
CA SER A 217 1.00 -7.24 15.20
C SER A 217 1.21 -7.03 16.70
N GLY A 218 0.20 -7.34 17.50
CA GLY A 218 0.23 -7.13 18.96
C GLY A 218 0.11 -5.66 19.38
N THR A 219 0.00 -4.72 18.44
CA THR A 219 -0.15 -3.29 18.74
C THR A 219 -1.56 -2.79 18.44
N ARG A 220 -1.86 -1.54 18.85
CA ARG A 220 -3.10 -0.82 18.48
C ARG A 220 -3.24 -0.57 16.97
N LEU A 221 -2.20 -0.85 16.18
CA LEU A 221 -2.19 -0.71 14.72
C LEU A 221 -2.60 -2.00 14.00
N GLN A 222 -2.69 -3.13 14.71
CA GLN A 222 -3.15 -4.40 14.15
C GLN A 222 -4.60 -4.26 13.65
N ARG A 223 -4.80 -4.43 12.34
CA ARG A 223 -6.14 -4.40 11.71
C ARG A 223 -6.66 -5.80 11.42
N THR A 224 -5.79 -6.63 10.88
CA THR A 224 -6.03 -8.03 10.59
C THR A 224 -5.37 -8.84 11.70
N GLY A 225 -6.04 -9.88 12.18
CA GLY A 225 -5.49 -10.77 13.20
C GLY A 225 -4.09 -11.27 12.85
N ALA A 226 -3.28 -11.55 13.86
CA ALA A 226 -1.96 -12.17 13.71
C ALA A 226 -2.08 -13.70 13.73
N ASN A 227 -2.91 -14.25 12.81
CA ASN A 227 -3.33 -15.66 12.85
C ASN A 227 -2.16 -16.65 12.76
N TRP A 228 -1.03 -16.22 12.19
CA TRP A 228 0.20 -17.01 12.03
C TRP A 228 1.39 -16.41 12.78
N GLY A 229 1.14 -15.52 13.74
CA GLY A 229 2.17 -14.84 14.52
C GLY A 229 2.41 -13.39 14.10
N ALA A 230 3.32 -12.73 14.82
CA ALA A 230 3.62 -11.32 14.58
C ALA A 230 4.46 -11.12 13.31
N GLY A 231 4.08 -10.15 12.47
CA GLY A 231 4.87 -9.80 11.29
C GLY A 231 4.12 -8.99 10.23
N ILE A 232 4.87 -8.69 9.18
CA ILE A 232 4.43 -8.11 7.91
C ILE A 232 3.97 -9.26 7.02
N TYR A 233 2.69 -9.23 6.66
CA TYR A 233 2.08 -10.23 5.78
C TYR A 233 2.25 -9.82 4.32
N LEU A 234 2.88 -10.67 3.52
CA LEU A 234 2.91 -10.58 2.07
C LEU A 234 2.35 -11.87 1.46
N SER A 235 2.01 -11.83 0.18
CA SER A 235 1.54 -12.99 -0.56
C SER A 235 2.13 -13.06 -1.96
N THR A 236 2.59 -14.23 -2.39
CA THR A 236 2.99 -14.50 -3.78
C THR A 236 1.79 -14.67 -4.71
N ASN A 237 0.59 -14.85 -4.15
CA ASN A 237 -0.68 -14.80 -4.87
C ASN A 237 -1.27 -13.38 -4.84
N TYR A 238 -1.54 -12.85 -6.03
CA TYR A 238 -2.07 -11.50 -6.23
C TYR A 238 -3.45 -11.29 -5.60
N ASP A 239 -4.42 -12.17 -5.87
CA ASP A 239 -5.82 -11.99 -5.43
C ASP A 239 -5.93 -11.97 -3.91
N THR A 240 -5.11 -12.79 -3.25
CA THR A 240 -4.97 -12.84 -1.80
C THR A 240 -4.55 -11.48 -1.26
N ALA A 241 -3.48 -10.88 -1.78
CA ALA A 241 -3.04 -9.56 -1.35
C ALA A 241 -4.06 -8.46 -1.72
N PHE A 242 -4.65 -8.54 -2.93
CA PHE A 242 -5.61 -7.56 -3.41
C PHE A 242 -6.91 -7.53 -2.58
N SER A 243 -7.29 -8.62 -1.92
CA SER A 243 -8.44 -8.64 -1.00
C SER A 243 -8.30 -7.66 0.18
N PHE A 244 -7.06 -7.28 0.53
CA PHE A 244 -6.76 -6.28 1.56
C PHE A 244 -6.72 -4.83 1.01
N CYS A 245 -6.88 -4.65 -0.30
CA CYS A 245 -6.90 -3.35 -0.97
C CYS A 245 -8.33 -2.78 -1.02
N GLN A 246 -8.74 -2.11 0.07
CA GLN A 246 -10.06 -1.48 0.13
C GLN A 246 -10.08 -0.13 -0.61
N PRO A 247 -11.16 0.19 -1.35
CA PRO A 247 -11.34 1.52 -1.93
C PRO A 247 -11.36 2.60 -0.86
N CYS A 248 -10.57 3.64 -1.04
CA CYS A 248 -10.45 4.75 -0.09
C CYS A 248 -10.60 6.09 -0.83
N PRO A 249 -11.35 7.06 -0.28
CA PRO A 249 -11.30 8.44 -0.77
C PRO A 249 -9.87 8.98 -0.75
N SER A 250 -9.43 9.56 -1.86
CA SER A 250 -8.09 10.11 -2.03
C SER A 250 -8.12 11.65 -2.05
N TRP A 251 -6.98 12.27 -2.32
CA TRP A 251 -6.89 13.70 -2.59
C TRP A 251 -7.78 14.09 -3.79
N PRO A 252 -8.75 15.02 -3.63
CA PRO A 252 -9.68 15.37 -4.71
C PRO A 252 -9.02 15.90 -5.99
N LEU A 253 -7.80 16.44 -5.85
CA LEU A 253 -7.01 17.00 -6.94
C LEU A 253 -5.92 16.06 -7.46
N SER A 254 -5.88 14.81 -6.97
CA SER A 254 -4.95 13.80 -7.47
C SER A 254 -5.24 13.48 -8.92
N ARG A 255 -4.18 13.39 -9.73
CA ARG A 255 -4.27 12.87 -11.11
C ARG A 255 -4.80 11.45 -11.20
N PHE A 256 -4.71 10.67 -10.12
CA PHE A 256 -5.15 9.28 -10.08
C PHE A 256 -6.66 9.17 -9.87
N GLY A 257 -7.35 10.27 -9.58
CA GLY A 257 -8.77 10.30 -9.25
C GLY A 257 -9.04 10.33 -7.75
N THR A 258 -10.32 10.29 -7.38
CA THR A 258 -10.81 10.61 -6.02
C THR A 258 -11.12 9.39 -5.16
N LYS A 259 -11.02 8.19 -5.72
CA LYS A 259 -11.28 6.92 -5.03
C LYS A 259 -10.35 5.86 -5.58
N LEU A 260 -9.43 5.40 -4.74
CA LEU A 260 -8.31 4.56 -5.17
C LEU A 260 -8.22 3.30 -4.31
N ARG A 261 -7.63 2.25 -4.89
CA ARG A 261 -7.02 1.14 -4.15
C ARG A 261 -5.53 1.13 -4.47
N VAL A 262 -4.73 0.63 -3.54
CA VAL A 262 -3.28 0.52 -3.72
C VAL A 262 -2.79 -0.88 -3.36
N LEU A 263 -1.95 -1.45 -4.21
CA LEU A 263 -1.23 -2.69 -3.97
C LEU A 263 0.27 -2.40 -4.11
N LEU A 264 1.06 -2.91 -3.17
CA LEU A 264 2.52 -2.83 -3.26
C LEU A 264 3.06 -4.12 -3.87
N VAL A 265 3.97 -3.99 -4.81
CA VAL A 265 4.79 -5.10 -5.30
C VAL A 265 6.16 -4.97 -4.65
N CYS A 266 6.56 -5.99 -3.92
CA CYS A 266 7.74 -6.01 -3.09
C CYS A 266 8.72 -7.10 -3.52
N GLU A 267 9.98 -6.89 -3.14
CA GLU A 267 11.02 -7.91 -3.09
C GLU A 267 11.31 -8.22 -1.62
N VAL A 268 11.42 -9.50 -1.27
CA VAL A 268 11.69 -9.96 0.08
C VAL A 268 13.03 -10.68 0.10
N ASP A 269 13.90 -10.31 1.05
CA ASP A 269 15.17 -11.00 1.31
C ASP A 269 14.91 -12.28 2.13
N LEU A 270 14.95 -13.44 1.47
CA LEU A 270 14.67 -14.71 2.15
C LEU A 270 15.78 -15.12 3.13
N ASP A 271 17.00 -14.61 2.99
CA ASP A 271 18.09 -14.94 3.92
C ASP A 271 17.88 -14.27 5.26
N LEU A 272 17.51 -12.99 5.24
CA LEU A 272 17.13 -12.28 6.45
C LEU A 272 15.92 -12.93 7.12
N VAL A 273 14.90 -13.33 6.35
CA VAL A 273 13.73 -14.04 6.89
C VAL A 273 14.13 -15.35 7.57
N ARG A 274 15.02 -16.15 6.97
CA ARG A 274 15.51 -17.39 7.59
C ARG A 274 16.32 -17.12 8.85
N GLN A 275 17.17 -16.10 8.84
CA GLN A 275 17.97 -15.70 10.00
C GLN A 275 17.09 -15.28 11.18
N GLU A 276 16.04 -14.49 10.94
CA GLU A 276 15.05 -14.09 11.95
C GLU A 276 14.41 -15.32 12.62
N ARG A 277 13.99 -16.31 11.82
CA ARG A 277 13.34 -17.52 12.32
C ARG A 277 14.28 -18.43 13.09
N GLY A 278 15.53 -18.56 12.64
CA GLY A 278 16.57 -19.27 13.38
C GLY A 278 16.80 -18.65 14.76
N ALA A 279 16.84 -17.32 14.85
CA ALA A 279 17.00 -16.61 16.12
C ALA A 279 15.78 -16.79 17.05
N GLU A 280 14.56 -16.72 16.51
CA GLU A 280 13.33 -16.91 17.29
C GLU A 280 13.22 -18.35 17.84
N ALA A 281 13.54 -19.36 17.02
CA ALA A 281 13.56 -20.76 17.44
C ALA A 281 14.63 -21.01 18.52
N ALA A 282 15.83 -20.44 18.37
CA ALA A 282 16.89 -20.53 19.38
C ALA A 282 16.48 -19.87 20.71
N ALA A 283 15.83 -18.71 20.65
CA ALA A 283 15.31 -18.03 21.84
C ALA A 283 14.21 -18.84 22.54
N ALA A 284 13.29 -19.45 21.78
CA ALA A 284 12.25 -20.32 22.34
C ALA A 284 12.83 -21.58 23.02
N ALA A 285 13.86 -22.20 22.43
CA ALA A 285 14.57 -23.33 23.02
C ALA A 285 15.35 -22.94 24.30
N ALA A 286 15.93 -21.74 24.34
CA ALA A 286 16.57 -21.22 25.55
C ALA A 286 15.55 -20.94 26.67
N ALA A 287 14.36 -20.43 26.33
CA ALA A 287 13.29 -20.19 27.29
C ALA A 287 12.69 -21.48 27.87
N SER A 288 12.59 -22.55 27.07
CA SER A 288 12.09 -23.85 27.53
C SER A 288 13.11 -24.64 28.37
N SER A 289 14.41 -24.41 28.18
CA SER A 289 15.49 -25.02 28.97
C SER A 289 15.78 -24.32 30.31
N GLY A 290 15.14 -23.17 30.56
CA GLY A 290 15.23 -22.42 31.83
C GLY A 290 14.36 -22.93 32.98
N ALA A 291 13.58 -24.00 32.79
CA ALA A 291 12.89 -24.71 33.86
C ALA A 291 13.81 -25.77 34.47
N ALA A 292 14.13 -25.64 35.77
CA ALA A 292 15.02 -26.58 36.48
C ALA A 292 14.52 -28.04 36.35
N PRO A 293 15.41 -29.02 36.09
CA PRO A 293 15.00 -30.41 35.93
C PRO A 293 14.84 -31.06 37.31
N HIS A 294 13.61 -31.44 37.66
CA HIS A 294 13.40 -32.54 38.60
C HIS A 294 13.63 -33.86 37.87
N SER A 295 14.82 -34.42 38.13
CA SER A 295 15.17 -35.84 38.26
C SER A 295 14.51 -36.90 37.36
N HIS A 296 15.40 -37.69 36.75
CA HIS A 296 15.21 -39.06 36.24
C HIS A 296 14.34 -39.23 34.99
N ASP A 297 14.97 -39.21 33.82
CA ASP A 297 15.27 -40.45 33.10
C ASP A 297 16.11 -40.13 31.85
N ALA A 298 17.38 -40.54 31.91
CA ALA A 298 18.22 -40.65 30.73
C ALA A 298 17.84 -41.92 29.96
N LEU A 299 18.07 -41.88 28.64
CA LEU A 299 17.97 -42.96 27.65
C LEU A 299 16.69 -42.95 26.79
N ASN A 300 16.69 -42.13 25.74
CA ASN A 300 16.77 -42.72 24.41
C ASN A 300 17.31 -41.72 23.38
N GLY A 301 18.41 -42.10 22.74
CA GLY A 301 19.03 -41.36 21.64
C GLY A 301 18.23 -41.55 20.36
N GLY A 302 18.05 -40.46 19.63
CA GLY A 302 17.39 -40.45 18.32
C GLY A 302 17.19 -39.04 17.80
N GLY A 303 18.17 -38.15 18.05
CA GLY A 303 18.17 -36.79 17.52
C GLY A 303 18.44 -36.80 16.03
N GLY A 304 17.43 -37.15 15.24
CA GLY A 304 17.40 -36.84 13.82
C GLY A 304 17.39 -35.33 13.67
N GLY A 305 18.56 -34.76 13.34
CA GLY A 305 18.66 -33.40 12.83
C GLY A 305 17.85 -33.30 11.55
N GLY A 306 16.59 -32.88 11.67
CA GLY A 306 15.70 -32.62 10.56
C GLY A 306 16.13 -31.37 9.81
N SER A 307 17.19 -31.49 9.02
CA SER A 307 17.41 -30.62 7.87
C SER A 307 16.45 -31.05 6.76
N GLY A 308 15.43 -30.25 6.44
CA GLY A 308 14.71 -30.42 5.17
C GLY A 308 13.25 -29.97 5.15
N GLY A 309 12.98 -28.91 4.38
CA GLY A 309 11.80 -28.83 3.53
C GLY A 309 10.43 -28.48 4.13
N GLY A 310 10.34 -27.97 5.37
CA GLY A 310 9.08 -27.45 5.91
C GLY A 310 8.74 -26.02 5.45
N PRO A 311 7.46 -25.61 5.43
CA PRO A 311 7.09 -24.21 5.21
C PRO A 311 7.78 -23.30 6.24
N LEU A 312 8.17 -22.07 5.81
CA LEU A 312 8.91 -21.10 6.64
C LEU A 312 8.24 -20.82 8.00
N VAL A 313 6.92 -20.99 8.08
CA VAL A 313 6.13 -20.96 9.31
C VAL A 313 5.17 -22.16 9.30
N PRO A 314 5.13 -23.00 10.35
CA PRO A 314 4.19 -24.12 10.41
C PRO A 314 2.74 -23.67 10.26
N GLY A 315 2.00 -24.29 9.32
CA GLY A 315 0.58 -23.97 9.07
C GLY A 315 0.32 -22.68 8.29
N LEU A 316 1.35 -21.97 7.85
CA LEU A 316 1.22 -20.85 6.92
C LEU A 316 1.03 -21.41 5.50
N PRO A 317 0.03 -20.97 4.72
CA PRO A 317 -0.11 -21.41 3.34
C PRO A 317 1.10 -20.97 2.50
N ASP A 318 1.51 -21.79 1.52
CA ASP A 318 2.71 -21.56 0.70
C ASP A 318 2.69 -20.25 -0.11
N THR A 319 1.50 -19.65 -0.25
CA THR A 319 1.34 -18.35 -0.90
C THR A 319 1.64 -17.17 0.00
N TYR A 320 1.80 -17.35 1.31
CA TYR A 320 2.07 -16.26 2.26
C TYR A 320 3.53 -16.21 2.68
N LEU A 321 3.98 -14.98 2.96
CA LEU A 321 5.25 -14.67 3.59
C LEU A 321 4.99 -13.86 4.85
N LEU A 322 5.60 -14.25 5.96
CA LEU A 322 5.55 -13.54 7.22
C LEU A 322 6.95 -13.04 7.60
N VAL A 323 7.17 -11.74 7.45
CA VAL A 323 8.48 -11.09 7.64
C VAL A 323 8.44 -10.25 8.92
N GLN A 324 9.46 -10.28 9.77
CA GLN A 324 9.45 -9.45 10.99
C GLN A 324 10.12 -8.09 10.78
N ARG A 325 11.23 -8.03 10.03
CA ARG A 325 11.96 -6.79 9.82
C ARG A 325 11.55 -6.06 8.54
N SER A 326 11.43 -4.74 8.66
CA SER A 326 11.11 -3.88 7.53
C SER A 326 12.21 -3.81 6.47
N ASP A 327 13.48 -4.00 6.86
CA ASP A 327 14.63 -3.93 5.95
C ASP A 327 14.80 -5.19 5.09
N ALA A 328 14.13 -6.29 5.46
CA ALA A 328 13.99 -7.48 4.61
C ALA A 328 12.95 -7.29 3.49
N VAL A 329 12.22 -6.17 3.44
CA VAL A 329 11.20 -5.89 2.43
C VAL A 329 11.51 -4.61 1.68
N ARG A 330 11.70 -4.73 0.36
CA ARG A 330 11.87 -3.60 -0.55
C ARG A 330 10.61 -3.39 -1.37
N ILE A 331 10.08 -2.17 -1.42
CA ILE A 331 8.96 -1.82 -2.32
C ILE A 331 9.54 -1.57 -3.71
N LEU A 332 9.12 -2.33 -4.71
CA LEU A 332 9.53 -2.15 -6.09
C LEU A 332 8.54 -1.29 -6.89
N PHE A 333 7.24 -1.53 -6.68
CA PHE A 333 6.18 -0.83 -7.41
C PHE A 333 4.99 -0.51 -6.51
N VAL A 334 4.31 0.58 -6.84
CA VAL A 334 3.01 0.97 -6.31
C VAL A 334 2.00 0.87 -7.45
N ALA A 335 1.09 -0.10 -7.35
CA ALA A 335 0.02 -0.31 -8.31
C ALA A 335 -1.26 0.38 -7.82
N ILE A 336 -1.78 1.31 -8.61
CA ILE A 336 -2.96 2.12 -8.29
C ILE A 336 -4.13 1.68 -9.16
N TYR A 337 -5.25 1.41 -8.50
CA TYR A 337 -6.50 1.02 -9.13
C TYR A 337 -7.52 2.12 -8.91
N THR A 338 -8.13 2.55 -10.00
CA THR A 338 -9.20 3.54 -9.97
C THR A 338 -10.52 2.82 -10.22
N ASP A 339 -11.59 3.25 -9.55
CA ASP A 339 -12.93 2.84 -10.01
C ASP A 339 -13.10 3.37 -11.45
N ALA A 340 -13.68 2.56 -12.36
CA ALA A 340 -13.92 2.97 -13.73
C ALA A 340 -14.68 4.30 -13.75
N ALA A 341 -14.18 5.28 -14.50
CA ALA A 341 -14.76 6.62 -14.56
C ALA A 341 -16.25 6.52 -14.94
N ALA A 342 -17.12 7.14 -14.15
CA ALA A 342 -18.42 7.55 -14.68
C ALA A 342 -18.11 8.50 -15.85
N ALA A 343 -18.61 8.18 -17.04
CA ALA A 343 -18.42 9.02 -18.23
C ALA A 343 -18.81 10.48 -17.91
N PRO A 344 -18.03 11.48 -18.37
CA PRO A 344 -18.37 12.88 -18.14
C PRO A 344 -19.73 13.19 -18.80
N PRO A 345 -20.65 13.90 -18.11
CA PRO A 345 -21.88 14.35 -18.72
C PRO A 345 -21.53 15.49 -19.69
N GLY A 346 -21.44 15.18 -20.99
CA GLY A 346 -21.17 16.22 -21.99
C GLY A 346 -20.74 15.76 -23.38
N ALA A 347 -20.36 14.49 -23.58
CA ALA A 347 -20.01 13.99 -24.90
C ALA A 347 -21.23 13.42 -25.66
N ALA A 348 -22.25 14.24 -25.88
CA ALA A 348 -23.27 13.97 -26.91
C ALA A 348 -23.00 14.90 -28.10
N GLY A 349 -22.14 14.44 -29.01
CA GLY A 349 -21.91 15.07 -30.30
C GLY A 349 -23.15 14.98 -31.20
N ALA A 350 -23.33 16.03 -32.00
CA ALA A 350 -24.44 16.35 -32.89
C ALA A 350 -24.70 15.29 -34.01
N PRO A 351 -25.85 15.37 -34.73
CA PRO A 351 -26.44 14.25 -35.45
C PRO A 351 -25.89 14.10 -36.87
N GLY A 352 -25.50 12.87 -37.22
CA GLY A 352 -25.24 12.45 -38.59
C GLY A 352 -26.35 11.50 -39.06
N ALA A 353 -27.01 11.87 -40.16
CA ALA A 353 -28.13 11.16 -40.77
C ALA A 353 -27.72 9.78 -41.33
N GLY A 354 -28.61 8.79 -41.20
CA GLY A 354 -28.48 7.48 -41.84
C GLY A 354 -29.49 6.46 -41.31
N ALA A 355 -30.50 6.17 -42.11
CA ALA A 355 -31.67 5.34 -41.82
C ALA A 355 -31.37 3.87 -41.43
N GLY A 356 -32.25 3.28 -40.61
CA GLY A 356 -32.32 1.84 -40.38
C GLY A 356 -33.21 1.49 -39.18
N GLY A 357 -34.46 1.09 -39.44
CA GLY A 357 -35.51 0.86 -38.44
C GLY A 357 -35.29 -0.35 -37.53
N GLY A 358 -35.99 -0.34 -36.39
CA GLY A 358 -36.06 -1.46 -35.46
C GLY A 358 -36.51 -1.02 -34.08
N GLY A 359 -37.81 -0.83 -33.89
CA GLY A 359 -38.38 -0.54 -32.57
C GLY A 359 -38.17 -1.70 -31.61
N ALA A 360 -37.44 -1.46 -30.53
CA ALA A 360 -37.45 -2.30 -29.33
C ALA A 360 -37.60 -1.40 -28.10
N ARG A 361 -38.73 -1.56 -27.42
CA ARG A 361 -39.08 -0.91 -26.14
C ARG A 361 -37.94 -1.04 -25.14
N ARG A 362 -37.51 0.09 -24.56
CA ARG A 362 -36.70 0.12 -23.34
C ARG A 362 -37.46 -0.60 -22.20
N PRO A 363 -36.89 -1.60 -21.52
CA PRO A 363 -37.42 -2.04 -20.25
C PRO A 363 -37.17 -0.94 -19.20
N GLY A 364 -38.20 -0.68 -18.37
CA GLY A 364 -38.17 0.35 -17.34
C GLY A 364 -37.00 0.17 -16.37
N ALA A 365 -36.49 1.30 -15.88
CA ALA A 365 -35.47 1.37 -14.86
C ALA A 365 -35.93 0.63 -13.60
N LEU A 366 -35.47 -0.61 -13.42
CA LEU A 366 -35.50 -1.27 -12.12
C LEU A 366 -34.55 -0.48 -11.21
N ALA A 367 -35.11 0.18 -10.21
CA ALA A 367 -34.38 0.92 -9.19
C ALA A 367 -33.29 0.01 -8.62
N ARG A 368 -32.02 0.45 -8.70
CA ARG A 368 -30.90 -0.25 -8.04
C ARG A 368 -31.19 -0.27 -6.55
N VAL A 369 -31.53 -1.44 -6.03
CA VAL A 369 -31.76 -1.65 -4.60
C VAL A 369 -30.43 -1.45 -3.88
N ASN A 370 -30.40 -0.52 -2.93
CA ASN A 370 -29.24 -0.29 -2.08
C ASN A 370 -29.16 -1.42 -1.04
N TRP A 371 -28.33 -2.43 -1.32
CA TRP A 371 -28.13 -3.58 -0.46
C TRP A 371 -27.64 -3.22 0.95
N CYS A 372 -26.93 -2.09 1.13
CA CYS A 372 -26.56 -1.62 2.47
C CYS A 372 -27.79 -1.21 3.27
N THR A 373 -28.73 -0.48 2.65
CA THR A 373 -30.00 -0.10 3.30
C THR A 373 -30.82 -1.35 3.63
N VAL A 374 -30.88 -2.32 2.73
CA VAL A 374 -31.59 -3.59 2.97
C VAL A 374 -30.98 -4.35 4.15
N MET A 375 -29.65 -4.46 4.21
CA MET A 375 -28.96 -5.14 5.31
C MET A 375 -29.17 -4.43 6.65
N VAL A 376 -29.12 -3.09 6.67
CA VAL A 376 -29.38 -2.31 7.89
C VAL A 376 -30.82 -2.49 8.38
N VAL A 377 -31.80 -2.48 7.47
CA VAL A 377 -33.22 -2.70 7.82
C VAL A 377 -33.46 -4.12 8.33
N LEU A 378 -32.86 -5.13 7.68
CA LEU A 378 -32.96 -6.51 8.13
C LEU A 378 -32.31 -6.72 9.50
N TYR A 379 -31.15 -6.11 9.74
CA TYR A 379 -30.47 -6.18 11.03
C TYR A 379 -31.27 -5.47 12.14
N ALA A 380 -31.82 -4.28 11.86
CA ALA A 380 -32.69 -3.58 12.79
C ALA A 380 -33.95 -4.40 13.11
N GLY A 381 -34.58 -5.01 12.10
CA GLY A 381 -35.72 -5.92 12.28
C GLY A 381 -35.37 -7.14 13.12
N PHE A 382 -34.20 -7.73 12.92
CA PHE A 382 -33.70 -8.84 13.74
C PHE A 382 -33.52 -8.44 15.22
N LEU A 383 -32.95 -7.27 15.48
CA LEU A 383 -32.77 -6.76 16.85
C LEU A 383 -34.12 -6.50 17.55
N VAL A 384 -35.07 -5.87 16.85
CA VAL A 384 -36.43 -5.66 17.35
C VAL A 384 -37.13 -7.00 17.62
N GLY A 385 -36.99 -7.97 16.71
CA GLY A 385 -37.53 -9.32 16.88
C GLY A 385 -36.97 -10.02 18.11
N LYS A 386 -35.66 -9.93 18.35
CA LYS A 386 -35.04 -10.46 19.58
C LYS A 386 -35.56 -9.79 20.85
N ALA A 387 -35.71 -8.46 20.84
CA ALA A 387 -36.25 -7.73 21.98
C ALA A 387 -37.70 -8.11 22.27
N LEU A 388 -38.55 -8.24 21.24
CA LEU A 388 -39.94 -8.64 21.38
C LEU A 388 -40.07 -10.07 21.91
N LEU A 389 -39.24 -10.99 21.42
CA LEU A 389 -39.21 -12.38 21.88
C LEU A 389 -38.77 -12.48 23.35
N ALA A 390 -37.83 -11.62 23.77
CA ALA A 390 -37.41 -11.54 25.17
C ALA A 390 -38.53 -11.00 26.06
N ALA A 391 -39.24 -9.95 25.62
CA ALA A 391 -40.38 -9.38 26.35
C ALA A 391 -41.55 -10.38 26.47
N LEU A 392 -41.85 -11.13 25.41
CA LEU A 392 -42.90 -12.17 25.43
C LEU A 392 -42.57 -13.34 26.35
N LYS A 393 -41.27 -13.66 26.54
CA LYS A 393 -40.85 -14.68 27.51
C LYS A 393 -40.97 -14.19 28.96
N GLN A 394 -40.87 -12.89 29.21
CA GLN A 394 -41.03 -12.30 30.54
C GLN A 394 -42.49 -12.26 31.01
N HIS A 395 -43.47 -12.28 30.09
CA HIS A 395 -44.90 -12.29 30.42
C HIS A 395 -45.53 -13.69 30.55
N ARG A 396 -44.77 -14.78 30.38
CA ARG A 396 -45.25 -16.18 30.53
C ARG A 396 -44.87 -16.83 31.87
N TYR A 397 -44.50 -16.03 32.88
CA TYR A 397 -44.32 -16.46 34.26
C TYR A 397 -45.14 -15.59 35.21
#